data_AF-A0A257ML69-F1
#
_entry.id   AF-A0A257ML69-F1
#
_cell.length_a   1.000
_cell.length_b   1.000
_cell.length_c   1.000
_cell.angle_alpha   90.00
_cell.angle_beta   90.00
_cell.angle_gamma   90.00
#
_symmetry.space_group_name_H-M   'P 1'
#
loop_
_entity.id
_entity.type
_entity.pdbx_description
1 polymer ?
#
loop_
_entity_poly.entity_id
_entity_poly.type
_entity_poly.pdbx_seq_one_letter_code
_entity_poly.pdbx_strand_id
1 'polypeptide(L)' 'MLVLSGGTGTPKLLLGLKELLPPEELSVVVNTAEDLWVSGNYISPDLDSVIYTLADMIDEKRWWGIKGDRTW' A
#
# COMPACT_ATOMS: atom_id res chain seq x y z
N MET A 1 3.30 11.30 -12.84
CA MET A 1 2.04 10.54 -12.91
C MET A 1 1.37 10.56 -11.55
N LEU A 2 0.06 10.82 -11.51
CA LEU A 2 -0.74 10.78 -10.28
C LEU A 2 -1.74 9.61 -10.35
N VAL A 3 -1.82 8.81 -9.28
CA VAL A 3 -2.71 7.66 -9.18
C VAL A 3 -3.60 7.79 -7.94
N LEU A 4 -4.90 7.52 -8.08
CA LEU A 4 -5.80 7.36 -6.94
C LEU A 4 -5.79 5.89 -6.50
N SER A 5 -5.49 5.64 -5.22
CA SER A 5 -5.31 4.29 -4.68
C SER A 5 -6.26 3.98 -3.53
N GLY A 6 -6.76 2.75 -3.50
CA GLY A 6 -7.58 2.19 -2.44
C GLY A 6 -7.81 0.70 -2.67
N GLY A 7 -8.00 -0.06 -1.60
CA GLY A 7 -8.10 -1.51 -1.61
C GLY A 7 -6.85 -2.20 -2.18
N THR A 8 -7.03 -3.43 -2.65
CA THR A 8 -5.92 -4.31 -3.08
C THR A 8 -5.59 -4.25 -4.58
N GLY A 9 -6.43 -3.57 -5.37
CA GLY A 9 -6.29 -3.49 -6.83
C GLY A 9 -5.18 -2.54 -7.26
N THR A 10 -5.21 -1.30 -6.76
CA THR A 10 -4.23 -0.28 -7.16
C THR A 10 -2.79 -0.60 -6.74
N PRO A 11 -2.51 -1.18 -5.56
CA PRO A 11 -1.16 -1.67 -5.24
C PRO A 11 -0.54 -2.59 -6.31
N LYS A 12 -1.34 -3.47 -6.93
CA LYS A 12 -0.86 -4.33 -8.05
C LYS A 12 -0.43 -3.51 -9.26
N LEU A 13 -1.17 -2.45 -9.58
CA LEU A 13 -0.81 -1.53 -10.66
C LEU A 13 0.46 -0.74 -10.30
N LEU A 14 0.60 -0.31 -9.05
CA LEU A 14 1.77 0.43 -8.58
C LEU A 14 3.07 -0.39 -8.67
N LEU A 15 3.02 -1.72 -8.45
CA LEU A 15 4.17 -2.59 -8.71
C LEU A 15 4.64 -2.53 -10.17
N GLY A 16 3.72 -2.45 -11.14
CA GLY A 16 4.12 -2.29 -12.53
C GLY A 16 4.65 -0.89 -12.83
N LEU A 17 3.98 0.14 -12.28
CA LEU A 17 4.36 1.54 -12.53
C LEU A 17 5.73 1.90 -11.95
N LYS A 18 6.11 1.36 -10.79
CA LYS A 18 7.42 1.66 -10.19
C LYS A 18 8.61 1.15 -11.03
N GLU A 19 8.39 0.16 -11.88
CA GLU A 19 9.41 -0.35 -12.81
C GLU A 19 9.55 0.52 -14.07
N LEU A 20 8.54 1.36 -14.35
CA LEU A 20 8.46 2.16 -15.57
C LEU A 20 8.74 3.66 -15.32
N LEU A 21 8.57 4.12 -14.09
CA LEU A 21 8.69 5.53 -13.71
C LEU A 21 9.74 5.70 -12.60
N PRO A 22 10.54 6.78 -12.65
CA PRO A 22 11.37 7.14 -11.51
C PRO A 22 10.47 7.53 -10.31
N PRO A 23 10.88 7.24 -9.06
CA PRO A 23 10.05 7.47 -7.87
C PRO A 23 9.52 8.90 -7.73
N GLU A 24 10.34 9.89 -8.07
CA GLU A 24 9.99 11.32 -8.05
C GLU A 24 8.88 11.71 -9.02
N GLU A 25 8.62 10.87 -10.04
CA GLU A 25 7.53 11.06 -11.00
C GLU A 25 6.27 10.28 -10.64
N LEU A 26 6.25 9.49 -9.56
CA LEU A 26 5.08 8.73 -9.12
C LEU A 26 4.49 9.35 -7.85
N SER A 27 3.31 9.95 -7.97
CA SER A 27 2.52 10.44 -6.82
C SER A 27 1.27 9.59 -6.64
N VAL A 28 1.00 9.17 -5.40
CA VAL A 28 -0.18 8.36 -5.07
C VAL A 28 -1.03 9.11 -4.06
N VAL A 29 -2.29 9.35 -4.40
CA VAL A 29 -3.31 9.87 -3.47
C VAL A 29 -4.10 8.68 -2.97
N VAL A 30 -4.04 8.41 -1.67
CA VAL A 30 -4.54 7.17 -1.07
C VAL A 30 -5.83 7.44 -0.29
N ASN A 31 -6.79 6.52 -0.41
CA ASN A 31 -8.00 6.50 0.40
C ASN A 31 -7.67 6.42 1.90
N THR A 32 -8.43 7.16 2.72
CA THR A 32 -8.34 7.14 4.19
C THR A 32 -9.69 6.88 4.85
N ALA A 33 -10.73 6.53 4.08
CA ALA A 33 -12.07 6.30 4.62
C ALA A 33 -12.15 5.03 5.49
N GLU A 34 -11.18 4.14 5.34
CA GLU A 34 -11.05 2.92 6.15
C GLU A 34 -10.06 3.07 7.31
N ASP A 35 -9.55 4.29 7.57
CA ASP A 35 -8.63 4.52 8.68
C ASP A 35 -9.38 4.45 10.02
N LEU A 36 -8.78 3.79 11.01
CA LEU A 36 -9.42 3.58 12.31
C LEU A 36 -8.43 3.42 13.47
N TRP A 37 -8.92 3.59 14.69
CA TRP A 37 -8.16 3.30 15.89
C TRP A 37 -8.35 1.84 16.33
N VAL A 38 -7.26 1.10 16.44
CA VAL A 38 -7.23 -0.30 16.91
C VAL A 38 -6.14 -0.45 17.96
N SER A 39 -6.47 -1.08 19.09
CA SER A 39 -5.52 -1.34 20.17
C SER A 39 -4.74 -0.11 20.64
N GLY A 40 -5.37 1.07 20.62
CA GLY A 40 -4.77 2.35 21.01
C GLY A 40 -3.87 3.01 19.96
N ASN A 41 -3.81 2.46 18.74
CA ASN A 41 -3.01 2.99 17.62
C ASN A 41 -3.90 3.36 16.44
N TYR A 42 -3.47 4.34 15.63
CA TYR A 42 -4.13 4.70 14.38
C TYR A 42 -3.63 3.80 13.26
N ILE A 43 -4.53 3.13 12.55
CA ILE A 43 -4.24 2.22 11.44
C ILE A 43 -4.85 2.81 10.17
N SER A 44 -4.03 2.88 9.10
CA SER A 44 -4.44 3.36 7.78
C SER A 44 -4.18 2.28 6.73
N PRO A 45 -5.12 1.36 6.48
CA PRO A 45 -4.85 0.11 5.77
C PRO A 45 -4.43 0.30 4.31
N ASP A 46 -5.03 1.26 3.61
CA ASP A 46 -4.71 1.53 2.20
C ASP A 46 -3.36 2.25 2.06
N LEU A 47 -3.05 3.19 2.98
CA LEU A 47 -1.75 3.86 3.04
C LEU A 47 -0.64 2.85 3.31
N ASP A 48 -0.81 2.01 4.31
CA ASP A 48 0.15 0.96 4.67
C ASP A 48 0.37 0.01 3.49
N SER A 49 -0.70 -0.40 2.81
CA SER A 49 -0.61 -1.27 1.63
C SER A 49 0.20 -0.63 0.50
N VAL A 50 0.03 0.67 0.23
CA VAL A 50 0.84 1.40 -0.75
C VAL A 50 2.31 1.47 -0.32
N ILE A 51 2.58 1.80 0.94
CA ILE A 51 3.93 1.90 1.50
C ILE A 51 4.65 0.55 1.38
N TYR A 52 4.03 -0.52 1.86
CA TYR A 52 4.63 -1.86 1.81
C TYR A 52 4.81 -2.33 0.38
N THR A 53 3.92 -1.98 -0.54
CA THR A 53 4.05 -2.37 -1.95
C THR A 53 5.24 -1.70 -2.64
N LEU A 54 5.37 -0.38 -2.48
CA LEU A 54 6.47 0.37 -3.08
C LEU A 54 7.82 0.05 -2.42
N ALA A 55 7.82 -0.39 -1.16
CA ALA A 55 9.01 -0.82 -0.42
C ALA A 55 9.39 -2.30 -0.62
N ASP A 56 8.72 -3.06 -1.50
CA ASP A 56 8.94 -4.51 -1.68
C ASP A 56 8.69 -5.36 -0.41
N MET A 57 7.84 -4.85 0.48
CA MET A 57 7.51 -5.45 1.77
C MET A 57 6.09 -6.00 1.86
N ILE A 58 5.24 -5.83 0.83
CA ILE A 58 3.84 -6.28 0.87
C ILE A 58 3.74 -7.81 0.88
N ASP A 59 2.81 -8.38 1.67
CA ASP A 59 2.41 -9.77 1.48
C ASP A 59 1.59 -9.93 0.19
N GLU A 60 2.24 -10.34 -0.89
CA GLU A 60 1.64 -10.57 -2.22
C GLU A 60 0.53 -11.63 -2.25
N LYS A 61 0.37 -12.46 -1.20
CA LYS A 61 -0.74 -13.41 -1.09
C LYS A 61 -2.04 -12.73 -0.65
N ARG A 62 -1.93 -11.78 0.28
CA ARG A 62 -3.07 -11.10 0.92
C ARG A 62 -3.31 -9.70 0.36
N TRP A 63 -2.26 -9.05 -0.14
CA TRP A 63 -2.22 -7.65 -0.59
C TRP A 63 -2.47 -6.61 0.51
N TRP A 64 -2.16 -6.99 1.74
CA TRP A 64 -2.09 -6.14 2.92
C TRP A 64 -1.13 -6.79 3.93
N GLY A 65 -0.57 -5.99 4.83
CA GLY A 65 0.41 -6.45 5.83
C GLY A 65 1.80 -6.75 5.24
N ILE A 66 2.73 -7.10 6.12
CA ILE A 66 4.16 -7.25 5.79
C ILE A 66 4.47 -8.70 5.40
N LYS A 67 5.23 -8.85 4.31
CA LYS A 67 5.72 -10.12 3.78
C LYS A 67 6.49 -10.89 4.84
N GLY A 68 6.03 -12.11 5.11
CA GLY A 68 6.69 -13.02 6.04
C GLY A 68 6.42 -12.72 7.51
N ASP A 69 5.53 -11.78 7.83
CA ASP A 69 4.97 -11.69 9.18
C ASP A 69 4.23 -13.00 9.52
N ARG A 70 4.48 -13.52 10.73
CA ARG A 70 4.05 -14.85 11.17
C ARG A 70 3.12 -14.80 12.38
N THR A 71 2.88 -13.62 12.93
CA THR A 71 2.00 -13.45 14.09
C THR A 71 0.64 -12.92 13.65
N TRP A 72 -0.36 -13.81 13.73
CA TRP A 72 -1.80 -13.69 13.41
C TRP A 72 -2.17 -13.62 11.91
#